data_AF-A0A6M0C440-F1
#
_entry.id   AF-A0A6M0C440-F1
#
_cell.length_a   1.000
_cell.length_b   1.000
_cell.length_c   1.000
_cell.angle_alpha   90.00
_cell.angle_beta   90.00
_cell.angle_gamma   90.00
#
_symmetry.space_group_name_H-M   'P 1'
#
loop_
_entity.id
_entity.type
_entity.pdbx_description
1 polymer ?
#
loop_
_entity_poly.entity_id
_entity_poly.type
_entity_poly.pdbx_seq_one_letter_code
_entity_poly.pdbx_strand_id
1 'polypeptide(L)'
;MGWGVSNDRTWCQLLTSINQRLQTINMGQGGYGVDQAYLWYKRDGTKFEHNIQIFAFITDDFFRMQRAKFLGYGKPLLSLENWELVNHSFPVSRGSFLLPKITEGSKYIQELRFVGFWQTLFPRKLETDNQYVAKTPAIAMKIFEDLAEINREKNSKLVVVYLPIRSDYYGNESDFWRQYLQVELEKRNIIYIDLITEFRKRMPNEKVETVFLGGDGHYSVFGNEFIANILYEKLLSLPEVGGILEQ
;
A
#
# COMPACT_ATOMS: atom_id res chain seq x y z
N MET A 1 -4.14 7.55 -3.78
CA MET A 1 -5.17 8.48 -3.25
C MET A 1 -4.58 9.31 -2.12
N GLY A 2 -4.87 10.61 -2.03
CA GLY A 2 -4.52 11.44 -0.88
C GLY A 2 -5.72 11.62 0.03
N TRP A 3 -5.86 10.78 1.05
CA TRP A 3 -6.98 10.98 1.97
C TRP A 3 -6.67 12.15 2.93
N GLY A 4 -7.62 13.06 3.09
CA GLY A 4 -7.48 14.27 3.90
C GLY A 4 -6.56 15.34 3.32
N VAL A 5 -5.99 15.13 2.13
CA VAL A 5 -5.11 16.09 1.42
C VAL A 5 -5.41 16.12 -0.07
N SER A 6 -5.09 17.21 -0.76
CA SER A 6 -5.22 17.28 -2.23
C SER A 6 -4.18 16.42 -2.93
N ASN A 7 -4.44 16.03 -4.19
CA ASN A 7 -3.58 15.08 -4.92
C ASN A 7 -2.13 15.60 -5.09
N ASP A 8 -1.97 16.90 -5.32
CA ASP A 8 -0.69 17.61 -5.41
C ASP A 8 0.12 17.62 -4.10
N ARG A 9 -0.51 17.23 -2.99
CA ARG A 9 0.12 17.09 -1.67
C ARG A 9 0.34 15.65 -1.26
N THR A 10 0.10 14.68 -2.15
CA THR A 10 0.44 13.27 -1.90
C THR A 10 1.91 13.02 -2.14
N TRP A 11 2.54 12.15 -1.35
CA TRP A 11 3.96 11.82 -1.53
C TRP A 11 4.26 11.35 -2.97
N CYS A 12 3.34 10.60 -3.59
CA CYS A 12 3.48 10.15 -4.97
C CYS A 12 3.62 11.32 -5.96
N GLN A 13 2.78 12.35 -5.80
CA GLN A 13 2.81 13.51 -6.69
C GLN A 13 3.99 14.44 -6.34
N LEU A 14 4.35 14.53 -5.07
CA LEU A 14 5.47 15.35 -4.60
C LEU A 14 6.82 14.88 -5.14
N LEU A 15 6.99 13.60 -5.52
CA LEU A 15 8.18 13.15 -6.24
C LEU A 15 8.39 13.92 -7.55
N THR A 16 7.32 14.20 -8.29
CA THR A 16 7.35 15.05 -9.51
C THR A 16 7.69 16.50 -9.16
N SER A 17 7.24 17.00 -8.01
CA SER A 17 7.60 18.34 -7.53
C SER A 17 9.07 18.44 -7.13
N ILE A 18 9.65 17.37 -6.56
CA ILE A 18 11.07 17.29 -6.18
C ILE A 18 11.96 17.23 -7.42
N ASN A 19 11.57 16.45 -8.44
CA ASN A 19 12.28 16.35 -9.71
C ASN A 19 11.28 16.40 -10.86
N GLN A 20 11.22 17.54 -11.55
CA GLN A 20 10.27 17.82 -12.64
C GLN A 20 10.44 16.94 -13.87
N ARG A 21 11.53 16.17 -13.98
CA ARG A 21 11.71 15.16 -15.03
C ARG A 21 10.89 13.89 -14.79
N LEU A 22 10.45 13.67 -13.56
CA LEU A 22 9.65 12.50 -13.22
C LEU A 22 8.19 12.72 -13.63
N GLN A 23 7.57 11.65 -14.12
CA GLN A 23 6.12 11.56 -14.29
C GLN A 23 5.60 10.45 -13.39
N THR A 24 4.75 10.79 -12.43
CA THR A 24 4.20 9.82 -11.49
C THR A 24 2.75 9.48 -11.77
N ILE A 25 2.41 8.20 -11.60
CA ILE A 25 1.04 7.68 -11.67
C ILE A 25 0.70 7.07 -10.31
N ASN A 26 -0.28 7.64 -9.61
CA ASN A 26 -0.70 7.16 -8.29
C ASN A 26 -1.78 6.09 -8.43
N MET A 27 -1.39 4.81 -8.34
CA MET A 27 -2.31 3.66 -8.27
C MET A 27 -2.58 3.21 -6.82
N GLY A 28 -2.53 4.13 -5.85
CA GLY A 28 -2.84 3.85 -4.45
C GLY A 28 -4.35 3.89 -4.18
N GLN A 29 -4.88 2.80 -3.62
CA GLN A 29 -6.29 2.69 -3.23
C GLN A 29 -6.41 2.44 -1.72
N GLY A 30 -7.15 3.32 -1.05
CA GLY A 30 -7.47 3.16 0.36
C GLY A 30 -8.27 1.88 0.58
N GLY A 31 -7.88 1.12 1.61
CA GLY A 31 -8.61 -0.07 2.02
C GLY A 31 -8.06 -1.40 1.49
N TYR A 32 -7.14 -1.37 0.53
CA TYR A 32 -6.61 -2.56 -0.13
C TYR A 32 -5.56 -3.28 0.73
N GLY A 33 -5.55 -4.60 0.67
CA GLY A 33 -4.36 -5.37 1.04
C GLY A 33 -3.35 -5.45 -0.11
N VAL A 34 -2.17 -6.00 0.18
CA VAL A 34 -1.11 -6.25 -0.83
C VAL A 34 -1.64 -7.10 -2.00
N ASP A 35 -2.50 -8.08 -1.70
CA ASP A 35 -3.21 -8.93 -2.67
C ASP A 35 -4.06 -8.13 -3.66
N GLN A 36 -4.86 -7.18 -3.16
CA GLN A 36 -5.74 -6.37 -4.00
C GLN A 36 -4.96 -5.35 -4.84
N ALA A 37 -3.92 -4.74 -4.26
CA ALA A 37 -3.04 -3.82 -4.98
C ALA A 37 -2.32 -4.53 -6.13
N TYR A 38 -1.80 -5.73 -5.88
CA TYR A 38 -1.21 -6.61 -6.89
C TYR A 38 -2.19 -6.95 -8.03
N LEU A 39 -3.40 -7.40 -7.68
CA LEU A 39 -4.42 -7.74 -8.68
C LEU A 39 -4.83 -6.53 -9.53
N TRP A 40 -4.93 -5.35 -8.91
CA TRP A 40 -5.24 -4.13 -9.65
C TRP A 40 -4.12 -3.75 -10.62
N TYR A 41 -2.86 -3.84 -10.17
CA TYR A 41 -1.73 -3.61 -11.04
C TYR A 41 -1.69 -4.61 -12.21
N LYS A 42 -1.90 -5.92 -12.00
CA LYS A 42 -1.95 -6.88 -13.11
C LYS A 42 -3.06 -6.59 -14.11
N ARG A 43 -4.23 -6.16 -13.62
CA ARG A 43 -5.39 -5.86 -14.47
C ARG A 43 -5.18 -4.60 -15.32
N ASP A 44 -4.66 -3.53 -14.71
CA ASP A 44 -4.63 -2.21 -15.33
C ASP A 44 -3.24 -1.56 -15.38
N GLY A 45 -2.43 -1.77 -14.34
CA GLY A 45 -1.11 -1.15 -14.20
C GLY A 45 -0.11 -1.62 -15.26
N THR A 46 -0.17 -2.89 -15.66
CA THR A 46 0.71 -3.50 -16.67
C THR A 46 0.60 -2.84 -18.06
N LYS A 47 -0.52 -2.16 -18.32
CA LYS A 47 -0.80 -1.43 -19.56
C LYS A 47 0.00 -0.13 -19.68
N PHE A 48 0.55 0.37 -18.58
CA PHE A 48 1.39 1.58 -18.58
C PHE A 48 2.86 1.20 -18.76
N GLU A 49 3.54 1.93 -19.65
CA GLU A 49 5.00 1.96 -19.68
C GLU A 49 5.51 2.77 -18.49
N HIS A 50 6.50 2.24 -17.78
CA HIS A 50 7.10 2.86 -16.62
C HIS A 50 8.51 2.31 -16.40
N ASN A 51 9.43 3.13 -15.93
CA ASN A 51 10.80 2.70 -15.66
C ASN A 51 10.96 2.13 -14.24
N ILE A 52 10.12 2.59 -13.30
CA ILE A 52 10.16 2.21 -11.89
C ILE A 52 8.73 1.96 -11.41
N GLN A 53 8.48 0.79 -10.82
CA GLN A 53 7.28 0.50 -10.05
C GLN A 53 7.59 0.60 -8.56
N ILE A 54 6.96 1.56 -7.88
CA ILE A 54 6.99 1.64 -6.41
C ILE A 54 5.78 0.89 -5.87
N PHE A 55 5.99 -0.26 -5.25
CA PHE A 55 4.95 -1.02 -4.57
C PHE A 55 5.02 -0.72 -3.06
N ALA A 56 4.20 0.23 -2.61
CA ALA A 56 4.20 0.73 -1.24
C ALA A 56 3.04 0.14 -0.42
N PHE A 57 3.30 -0.21 0.84
CA PHE A 57 2.32 -0.80 1.76
C PHE A 57 2.63 -0.44 3.23
N ILE A 58 1.64 -0.68 4.10
CA ILE A 58 1.75 -0.62 5.56
C ILE A 58 1.48 -2.00 6.18
N THR A 59 1.77 -2.18 7.47
CA THR A 59 1.54 -3.45 8.19
C THR A 59 0.09 -3.96 8.05
N ASP A 60 -0.87 -3.03 8.10
CA ASP A 60 -2.30 -3.34 7.96
C ASP A 60 -2.66 -4.02 6.65
N ASP A 61 -1.88 -3.81 5.59
CA ASP A 61 -2.15 -4.38 4.28
C ASP A 61 -1.97 -5.90 4.27
N PHE A 62 -1.06 -6.43 5.10
CA PHE A 62 -0.93 -7.87 5.31
C PHE A 62 -2.09 -8.45 6.12
N PHE A 63 -2.56 -7.74 7.15
CA PHE A 63 -3.75 -8.17 7.91
C PHE A 63 -5.01 -8.19 7.03
N ARG A 64 -5.10 -7.27 6.06
CA ARG A 64 -6.19 -7.26 5.09
C ARG A 64 -6.14 -8.48 4.18
N MET A 65 -4.98 -8.95 3.75
CA MET A 65 -4.85 -10.15 2.91
C MET A 65 -5.55 -11.37 3.53
N GLN A 66 -5.59 -11.47 4.86
CA GLN A 66 -6.13 -12.62 5.60
C GLN A 66 -7.65 -12.74 5.59
N ARG A 67 -8.37 -11.81 4.93
CA ARG A 67 -9.83 -11.70 5.03
C ARG A 67 -10.49 -11.75 3.67
N ALA A 68 -11.62 -12.44 3.55
CA ALA A 68 -12.46 -12.39 2.33
C ALA A 68 -13.37 -11.13 2.27
N LYS A 69 -13.37 -10.30 3.31
CA LYS A 69 -14.20 -9.08 3.42
C LYS A 69 -13.43 -7.92 4.04
N PHE A 70 -13.69 -6.70 3.58
CA PHE A 70 -13.24 -5.46 4.22
C PHE A 70 -14.39 -4.45 4.23
N LEU A 71 -14.70 -3.87 5.41
CA LEU A 71 -15.82 -2.94 5.61
C LEU A 71 -17.18 -3.44 5.07
N GLY A 72 -17.45 -4.75 5.16
CA GLY A 72 -18.69 -5.36 4.65
C GLY A 72 -18.67 -5.69 3.16
N TYR A 73 -17.69 -5.21 2.40
CA TYR A 73 -17.49 -5.55 1.00
C TYR A 73 -16.71 -6.85 0.87
N GLY A 74 -17.16 -7.77 0.01
CA GLY A 74 -16.37 -8.94 -0.37
C GLY A 74 -15.13 -8.51 -1.14
N LYS A 75 -14.02 -9.24 -0.97
CA LYS A 75 -12.78 -8.98 -1.70
C LYS A 75 -12.18 -10.26 -2.30
N PRO A 76 -11.40 -10.13 -3.39
CA PRO A 76 -10.51 -11.19 -3.85
C PRO A 76 -9.67 -11.73 -2.70
N LEU A 77 -9.50 -13.05 -2.64
CA LEU A 77 -8.65 -13.72 -1.68
C LEU A 77 -7.71 -14.63 -2.47
N LEU A 78 -6.41 -14.37 -2.32
CA LEU A 78 -5.38 -15.17 -2.95
C LEU A 78 -4.97 -16.31 -2.01
N SER A 79 -4.69 -17.45 -2.60
CA SER A 79 -4.00 -18.56 -1.94
C SER A 79 -2.78 -18.98 -2.75
N LEU A 80 -2.00 -19.89 -2.16
CA LEU A 80 -0.96 -20.61 -2.87
C LEU A 80 -1.41 -22.07 -3.07
N GLU A 81 -1.55 -22.46 -4.33
CA GLU A 81 -1.79 -23.84 -4.75
C GLU A 81 -0.66 -24.23 -5.71
N ASN A 82 0.05 -25.33 -5.44
CA ASN A 82 1.17 -25.79 -6.26
C ASN A 82 2.21 -24.70 -6.59
N TRP A 83 2.48 -23.79 -5.63
CA TRP A 83 3.38 -22.64 -5.78
C TRP A 83 2.91 -21.54 -6.74
N GLU A 84 1.65 -21.58 -7.17
CA GLU A 84 1.02 -20.56 -7.99
C GLU A 84 -0.03 -19.77 -7.19
N LEU A 85 -0.22 -18.50 -7.55
CA LEU A 85 -1.24 -17.64 -6.94
C LEU A 85 -2.60 -17.94 -7.57
N VAL A 86 -3.52 -18.46 -6.77
CA VAL A 86 -4.90 -18.74 -7.20
C VAL A 86 -5.86 -17.75 -6.56
N ASN A 87 -6.74 -17.16 -7.37
CA ASN A 87 -7.78 -16.22 -6.92
C ASN A 87 -9.10 -16.97 -6.68
N HIS A 88 -9.44 -17.21 -5.41
CA HIS A 88 -10.62 -18.00 -5.05
C HIS A 88 -11.94 -17.24 -5.09
N SER A 89 -11.92 -15.92 -5.03
CA SER A 89 -13.14 -15.11 -4.84
C SER A 89 -13.54 -14.37 -6.12
N PHE A 90 -13.40 -15.00 -7.29
CA PHE A 90 -13.87 -14.45 -8.56
C PHE A 90 -15.06 -15.22 -9.14
N PRO A 91 -16.22 -14.56 -9.39
CA PRO A 91 -16.55 -13.19 -9.00
C PRO A 91 -16.83 -13.10 -7.49
N VAL A 92 -16.49 -11.96 -6.88
CA VAL A 92 -16.80 -11.70 -5.47
C VAL A 92 -18.31 -11.88 -5.28
N SER A 93 -18.72 -12.73 -4.35
CA SER A 93 -20.15 -12.97 -4.10
C SER A 93 -20.88 -11.64 -3.88
N ARG A 94 -21.87 -11.33 -4.72
CA ARG A 94 -22.75 -10.15 -4.58
C ARG A 94 -23.69 -10.33 -3.37
N GLY A 95 -23.14 -10.32 -2.16
CA GLY A 95 -23.90 -10.40 -0.92
C GLY A 95 -24.59 -9.07 -0.60
N SER A 96 -25.92 -9.04 -0.81
CA SER A 96 -26.92 -8.03 -0.41
C SER A 96 -26.59 -6.55 -0.67
N PHE A 97 -26.94 -6.10 -1.88
CA PHE A 97 -27.30 -4.71 -2.13
C PHE A 97 -28.54 -4.36 -1.30
N LEU A 98 -28.36 -3.77 -0.13
CA LEU A 98 -29.40 -2.96 0.51
C LEU A 98 -28.93 -1.50 0.53
N LEU A 99 -28.98 -0.89 -0.65
CA LEU A 99 -29.22 0.55 -0.76
C LEU A 99 -30.75 0.71 -0.87
N PRO A 100 -31.42 1.46 0.01
CA PRO A 100 -32.77 1.91 -0.29
C PRO A 100 -32.72 2.70 -1.60
N LYS A 101 -33.56 2.34 -2.56
CA LYS A 101 -33.79 3.14 -3.77
C LYS A 101 -34.16 4.57 -3.35
N ILE A 102 -33.23 5.51 -3.49
CA ILE A 102 -33.58 6.92 -3.61
C ILE A 102 -33.46 7.25 -5.09
N THR A 103 -34.63 7.48 -5.65
CA THR A 103 -34.93 7.78 -7.05
C THR A 103 -34.28 9.08 -7.50
N GLU A 104 -33.85 9.07 -8.77
CA GLU A 104 -33.70 10.20 -9.70
C GLU A 104 -33.22 11.55 -9.14
N GLY A 105 -32.00 11.92 -9.57
CA GLY A 105 -31.65 13.32 -9.78
C GLY A 105 -30.76 13.95 -8.72
N SER A 106 -29.47 13.64 -8.75
CA SER A 106 -28.45 14.67 -8.49
C SER A 106 -27.09 14.21 -9.01
N LYS A 107 -26.53 14.99 -9.94
CA LYS A 107 -25.07 15.13 -10.08
C LYS A 107 -24.53 15.50 -8.70
N TYR A 108 -23.33 15.02 -8.34
CA TYR A 108 -22.67 15.12 -7.02
C TYR A 108 -22.90 13.93 -6.06
N ILE A 109 -22.30 12.77 -6.37
CA ILE A 109 -21.89 11.83 -5.31
C ILE A 109 -20.49 12.27 -4.86
N GLN A 110 -20.44 13.20 -3.90
CA GLN A 110 -19.24 13.55 -3.12
C GLN A 110 -19.23 12.82 -1.76
N GLU A 111 -19.89 11.67 -1.64
CA GLU A 111 -20.14 11.03 -0.35
C GLU A 111 -19.35 9.74 -0.15
N LEU A 112 -18.10 9.89 0.31
CA LEU A 112 -17.41 8.86 1.10
C LEU A 112 -17.02 9.42 2.48
N ARG A 113 -17.85 10.32 3.03
CA ARG A 113 -17.63 10.96 4.35
C ARG A 113 -18.19 10.21 5.56
N PHE A 114 -18.76 9.01 5.39
CA PHE A 114 -19.40 8.31 6.52
C PHE A 114 -18.57 7.19 7.16
N VAL A 115 -17.49 6.72 6.54
CA VAL A 115 -16.89 5.43 6.91
C VAL A 115 -16.01 5.49 8.17
N GLY A 116 -15.40 6.65 8.46
CA GLY A 116 -14.50 6.82 9.61
C GLY A 116 -15.19 6.85 10.98
N PHE A 117 -16.47 7.24 11.04
CA PHE A 117 -17.16 7.44 12.33
C PHE A 117 -17.75 6.14 12.91
N TRP A 118 -17.98 5.12 12.09
CA TRP A 118 -18.61 3.86 12.54
C TRP A 118 -17.63 2.88 13.19
N GLN A 119 -16.33 3.01 12.96
CA GLN A 119 -15.30 2.12 13.55
C GLN A 119 -15.07 2.41 15.04
N THR A 120 -15.29 3.64 15.51
CA THR A 120 -15.13 4.04 16.91
C THR A 120 -16.31 3.61 17.80
N LEU A 121 -17.48 3.33 17.23
CA LEU A 121 -18.70 3.04 18.00
C LEU A 121 -19.03 1.55 18.12
N PHE A 122 -18.46 0.66 17.29
CA PHE A 122 -18.76 -0.77 17.32
C PHE A 122 -17.52 -1.65 17.08
N PRO A 123 -16.73 -1.97 18.11
CA PRO A 123 -15.65 -2.94 18.00
C PRO A 123 -16.27 -4.36 17.85
N ARG A 124 -16.43 -4.84 16.61
CA ARG A 124 -16.82 -6.23 16.36
C ARG A 124 -15.63 -7.15 16.58
N LYS A 125 -15.83 -8.22 17.33
CA LYS A 125 -14.90 -9.35 17.50
C LYS A 125 -14.64 -9.98 16.12
N LEU A 126 -13.39 -9.96 15.69
CA LEU A 126 -12.95 -10.24 14.32
C LEU A 126 -12.65 -11.74 14.16
N GLU A 127 -13.44 -12.45 13.35
CA GLU A 127 -13.12 -13.81 12.92
C GLU A 127 -11.99 -13.75 11.89
N THR A 128 -10.83 -14.28 12.27
CA THR A 128 -9.69 -14.52 11.38
C THR A 128 -9.57 -16.03 11.18
N ASP A 129 -9.38 -16.46 9.95
CA ASP A 129 -9.11 -17.87 9.66
C ASP A 129 -7.61 -18.12 9.84
N ASN A 130 -7.25 -18.88 10.88
CA ASN A 130 -5.87 -19.15 11.28
C ASN A 130 -5.01 -19.72 10.12
N GLN A 131 -5.61 -20.39 9.14
CA GLN A 131 -4.87 -20.93 8.00
C GLN A 131 -4.33 -19.84 7.08
N TYR A 132 -5.08 -18.74 6.89
CA TYR A 132 -4.65 -17.62 6.05
C TYR A 132 -3.55 -16.80 6.71
N VAL A 133 -3.61 -16.66 8.04
CA VAL A 133 -2.56 -15.98 8.82
C VAL A 133 -1.21 -16.65 8.59
N ALA A 134 -1.14 -17.98 8.73
CA ALA A 134 0.10 -18.74 8.57
C ALA A 134 0.67 -18.67 7.14
N LYS A 135 -0.18 -18.57 6.11
CA LYS A 135 0.23 -18.52 4.70
C LYS A 135 0.51 -17.11 4.18
N THR A 136 0.12 -16.05 4.90
CA THR A 136 0.23 -14.66 4.44
C THR A 136 1.66 -14.30 3.99
N PRO A 137 2.73 -14.63 4.72
CA PRO A 137 4.09 -14.30 4.30
C PRO A 137 4.48 -14.94 2.97
N ALA A 138 4.14 -16.22 2.77
CA ALA A 138 4.41 -16.92 1.52
C ALA A 138 3.63 -16.31 0.34
N ILE A 139 2.35 -15.96 0.55
CA ILE A 139 1.53 -15.31 -0.49
C ILE A 139 2.12 -13.95 -0.86
N ALA A 140 2.49 -13.12 0.14
CA ALA A 140 3.11 -11.82 -0.09
C ALA A 140 4.43 -11.95 -0.87
N MET A 141 5.28 -12.91 -0.49
CA MET A 141 6.53 -13.15 -1.22
C MET A 141 6.29 -13.55 -2.67
N LYS A 142 5.34 -14.46 -2.92
CA LYS A 142 5.02 -14.86 -4.30
C LYS A 142 4.48 -13.69 -5.13
N ILE A 143 3.72 -12.78 -4.51
CA ILE A 143 3.29 -11.53 -5.15
C ILE A 143 4.48 -10.67 -5.55
N PHE A 144 5.45 -10.47 -4.66
CA PHE A 144 6.64 -9.66 -4.96
C PHE A 144 7.53 -10.32 -6.02
N GLU A 145 7.66 -11.65 -6.02
CA GLU A 145 8.34 -12.40 -7.08
C GLU A 145 7.67 -12.20 -8.44
N ASP A 146 6.34 -12.33 -8.53
CA ASP A 146 5.58 -12.14 -9.77
C ASP A 146 5.70 -10.69 -10.28
N LEU A 147 5.64 -9.70 -9.38
CA LEU A 147 5.87 -8.31 -9.75
C LEU A 147 7.30 -8.07 -10.24
N ALA A 148 8.31 -8.67 -9.62
CA ALA A 148 9.70 -8.54 -10.03
C ALA A 148 9.92 -9.14 -11.43
N GLU A 149 9.29 -10.27 -11.72
CA GLU A 149 9.28 -10.88 -13.05
C GLU A 149 8.62 -9.98 -14.10
N ILE A 150 7.43 -9.46 -13.82
CA ILE A 150 6.74 -8.51 -14.71
C ILE A 150 7.61 -7.28 -15.00
N ASN A 151 8.27 -6.72 -13.98
CA ASN A 151 9.15 -5.56 -14.18
C ASN A 151 10.39 -5.91 -15.01
N ARG A 152 10.99 -7.08 -14.79
CA ARG A 152 12.11 -7.57 -15.60
C ARG A 152 11.71 -7.70 -17.07
N GLU A 153 10.54 -8.26 -17.37
CA GLU A 153 10.01 -8.37 -18.73
C GLU A 153 9.78 -7.00 -19.39
N LYS A 154 9.37 -6.00 -18.61
CA LYS A 154 9.18 -4.62 -19.08
C LYS A 154 10.46 -3.77 -19.11
N ASN A 155 11.63 -4.33 -18.74
CA ASN A 155 12.86 -3.57 -18.52
C ASN A 155 12.69 -2.41 -17.51
N SER A 156 11.84 -2.59 -16.51
CA SER A 156 11.60 -1.67 -15.42
C SER A 156 12.13 -2.22 -14.09
N LYS A 157 12.14 -1.38 -13.05
CA LYS A 157 12.61 -1.75 -11.71
C LYS A 157 11.47 -1.79 -10.71
N LEU A 158 11.33 -2.91 -10.00
CA LEU A 158 10.44 -3.00 -8.84
C LEU A 158 11.17 -2.48 -7.59
N VAL A 159 10.54 -1.57 -6.87
CA VAL A 159 10.95 -1.10 -5.55
C VAL A 159 9.82 -1.34 -4.56
N VAL A 160 10.06 -2.21 -3.59
CA VAL A 160 9.13 -2.57 -2.52
C VAL A 160 9.35 -1.61 -1.34
N VAL A 161 8.33 -0.85 -0.94
CA VAL A 161 8.47 0.22 0.07
C VAL A 161 7.56 -0.02 1.26
N TYR A 162 8.16 -0.13 2.45
CA TYR A 162 7.43 -0.20 3.71
C TYR A 162 7.20 1.23 4.25
N LEU A 163 5.94 1.67 4.24
CA LEU A 163 5.54 2.97 4.73
C LEU A 163 5.29 2.94 6.25
N PRO A 164 5.74 3.95 7.02
CA PRO A 164 5.45 4.03 8.44
C PRO A 164 4.01 4.48 8.71
N ILE A 165 3.37 3.84 9.70
CA ILE A 165 2.18 4.38 10.36
C ILE A 165 2.52 4.92 11.74
N ARG A 166 1.56 5.58 12.40
CA ARG A 166 1.76 6.21 13.70
C ARG A 166 2.30 5.25 14.76
N SER A 167 1.74 4.04 14.85
CA SER A 167 2.17 3.03 15.81
C SER A 167 3.61 2.57 15.57
N ASP A 168 4.09 2.57 14.32
CA ASP A 168 5.45 2.19 14.00
C ASP A 168 6.50 3.14 14.60
N TYR A 169 6.13 4.35 15.02
CA TYR A 169 7.10 5.20 15.69
C TYR A 169 7.44 4.69 17.10
N TYR A 170 6.44 4.22 17.84
CA TYR A 170 6.56 3.88 19.26
C TYR A 170 6.63 2.37 19.53
N GLY A 171 6.05 1.56 18.64
CA GLY A 171 5.85 0.13 18.81
C GLY A 171 6.78 -0.74 17.97
N ASN A 172 6.54 -2.03 17.99
CA ASN A 172 7.32 -3.05 17.28
C ASN A 172 6.42 -4.04 16.51
N GLU A 173 5.15 -3.68 16.28
CA GLU A 173 4.15 -4.53 15.63
C GLU A 173 4.54 -4.89 14.19
N SER A 174 5.34 -4.04 13.54
CA SER A 174 5.87 -4.27 12.19
C SER A 174 7.18 -5.07 12.15
N ASP A 175 7.83 -5.34 13.30
CA ASP A 175 9.20 -5.89 13.32
C ASP A 175 9.30 -7.27 12.65
N PHE A 176 8.31 -8.15 12.86
CA PHE A 176 8.26 -9.44 12.17
C PHE A 176 8.34 -9.26 10.65
N TRP A 177 7.46 -8.42 10.09
CA TRP A 177 7.39 -8.20 8.65
C TRP A 177 8.65 -7.50 8.14
N ARG A 178 9.16 -6.50 8.85
CA ARG A 178 10.36 -5.76 8.44
C ARG A 178 11.58 -6.69 8.36
N GLN A 179 11.79 -7.53 9.38
CA GLN A 179 12.90 -8.50 9.41
C GLN A 179 12.73 -9.59 8.36
N TYR A 180 11.52 -10.14 8.23
CA TYR A 180 11.21 -11.17 7.24
C TYR A 180 11.42 -10.66 5.81
N LEU A 181 10.86 -9.50 5.46
CA LEU A 181 10.96 -8.92 4.11
C LEU A 181 12.38 -8.50 3.78
N GLN A 182 13.13 -7.92 4.73
CA GLN A 182 14.54 -7.58 4.52
C GLN A 182 15.32 -8.80 4.04
N VAL A 183 15.20 -9.93 4.74
CA VAL A 183 15.94 -11.16 4.41
C VAL A 183 15.42 -11.79 3.12
N GLU A 184 14.11 -11.91 2.94
CA GLU A 184 13.53 -12.65 1.82
C GLU A 184 13.60 -11.91 0.49
N LEU A 185 13.49 -10.57 0.49
CA LEU A 185 13.64 -9.76 -0.73
C LEU A 185 15.11 -9.64 -1.14
N GLU A 186 16.04 -9.54 -0.19
CA GLU A 186 17.48 -9.54 -0.46
C GLU A 186 17.92 -10.84 -1.16
N LYS A 187 17.48 -12.01 -0.67
CA LYS A 187 17.75 -13.31 -1.32
C LYS A 187 17.31 -13.38 -2.80
N ARG A 188 16.34 -12.55 -3.18
CA ARG A 188 15.73 -12.52 -4.52
C ARG A 188 16.22 -11.34 -5.37
N ASN A 189 17.14 -10.54 -4.84
CA ASN A 189 17.58 -9.29 -5.46
C ASN A 189 16.40 -8.34 -5.79
N ILE A 190 15.38 -8.30 -4.92
CA ILE A 190 14.28 -7.36 -5.02
C ILE A 190 14.59 -6.16 -4.12
N ILE A 191 14.55 -4.97 -4.69
CA ILE A 191 14.86 -3.73 -3.97
C ILE A 191 13.80 -3.51 -2.89
N TYR A 192 14.26 -3.35 -1.65
CA TYR A 192 13.41 -3.09 -0.49
C TYR A 192 13.86 -1.84 0.24
N ILE A 193 12.91 -0.94 0.52
CA ILE A 193 13.14 0.28 1.29
C ILE A 193 12.23 0.27 2.51
N ASP A 194 12.82 0.15 3.69
CA ASP A 194 12.15 0.33 4.97
C ASP A 194 12.20 1.79 5.42
N LEU A 195 11.10 2.53 5.23
CA LEU A 195 11.01 3.93 5.68
C LEU A 195 10.72 4.06 7.18
N ILE A 196 10.36 2.99 7.89
CA ILE A 196 10.14 3.06 9.36
C ILE A 196 11.45 3.35 10.07
N THR A 197 12.56 2.75 9.62
CA THR A 197 13.91 3.03 10.17
C THR A 197 14.27 4.51 10.02
N GLU A 198 14.07 5.08 8.84
CA GLU A 198 14.37 6.50 8.59
C GLU A 198 13.41 7.42 9.34
N PHE A 199 12.14 7.04 9.45
CA PHE A 199 11.14 7.78 10.19
C PHE A 199 11.51 7.91 11.67
N ARG A 200 11.82 6.79 12.34
CA ARG A 200 12.29 6.79 13.74
C ARG A 200 13.57 7.58 13.93
N LYS A 201 14.51 7.48 12.98
CA LYS A 201 15.81 8.15 13.06
C LYS A 201 15.71 9.66 12.91
N ARG A 202 14.86 10.15 12.00
CA ARG A 202 14.84 11.56 11.58
C ARG A 202 13.72 12.38 12.20
N MET A 203 12.63 11.76 12.65
CA MET A 203 11.50 12.47 13.23
C MET A 203 11.67 12.66 14.73
N PRO A 204 11.72 13.89 15.26
CA PRO A 204 11.70 14.14 16.69
C PRO A 204 10.38 13.71 17.34
N ASN A 205 10.44 13.17 18.56
CA ASN A 205 9.27 12.67 19.31
C ASN A 205 8.12 13.69 19.35
N GLU A 206 8.43 14.97 19.55
CA GLU A 206 7.46 16.06 19.67
C GLU A 206 6.76 16.44 18.36
N LYS A 207 7.27 15.96 17.21
CA LYS A 207 6.72 16.24 15.88
C LYS A 207 6.02 15.04 15.25
N VAL A 208 6.06 13.86 15.86
CA VAL A 208 5.46 12.64 15.29
C VAL A 208 3.99 12.82 14.96
N GLU A 209 3.23 13.46 15.85
CA GLU A 209 1.80 13.68 15.65
C GLU A 209 1.49 14.62 14.47
N THR A 210 2.42 15.50 14.06
CA THR A 210 2.20 16.40 12.92
C THR A 210 2.31 15.67 11.58
N VAL A 211 2.88 14.48 11.55
CA VAL A 211 3.05 13.64 10.35
C VAL A 211 1.71 13.02 9.93
N PHE A 212 0.80 12.84 10.87
CA PHE A 212 -0.47 12.17 10.64
C PHE A 212 -1.66 13.13 10.82
N LEU A 213 -2.74 12.87 10.10
CA LEU A 213 -4.04 13.46 10.36
C LEU A 213 -4.63 12.73 11.57
N GLY A 214 -5.00 13.49 12.61
CA GLY A 214 -5.41 12.93 13.89
C GLY A 214 -6.55 11.90 13.77
N GLY A 215 -6.35 10.73 14.38
CA GLY A 215 -7.39 9.70 14.59
C GLY A 215 -7.48 8.57 13.56
N ASP A 216 -7.05 8.76 12.30
CA ASP A 216 -7.28 7.76 11.24
C ASP A 216 -5.99 7.20 10.59
N GLY A 217 -4.82 7.73 10.96
CA GLY A 217 -3.51 7.20 10.55
C GLY A 217 -3.03 7.64 9.16
N HIS A 218 -3.75 8.52 8.46
CA HIS A 218 -3.32 9.02 7.15
C HIS A 218 -2.27 10.12 7.29
N TYR A 219 -1.39 10.28 6.30
CA TYR A 219 -0.40 11.35 6.34
C TYR A 219 -1.03 12.73 6.18
N SER A 220 -0.56 13.67 7.00
CA SER A 220 -0.82 15.10 6.81
C SER A 220 -0.06 15.63 5.58
N VAL A 221 -0.23 16.90 5.26
CA VAL A 221 0.60 17.57 4.24
C VAL A 221 2.08 17.48 4.60
N PHE A 222 2.43 17.77 5.85
CA PHE A 222 3.81 17.65 6.35
C PHE A 222 4.31 16.20 6.28
N GLY A 223 3.46 15.22 6.63
CA GLY A 223 3.82 13.82 6.54
C GLY A 223 4.10 13.36 5.12
N ASN A 224 3.26 13.74 4.16
CA ASN A 224 3.49 13.42 2.75
C ASN A 224 4.79 14.04 2.21
N GLU A 225 5.09 15.29 2.57
CA GLU A 225 6.35 15.96 2.20
C GLU A 225 7.56 15.27 2.83
N PHE A 226 7.47 14.93 4.11
CA PHE A 226 8.51 14.20 4.79
C PHE A 226 8.79 12.87 4.08
N ILE A 227 7.76 12.04 3.87
CA ILE A 227 7.87 10.73 3.19
C ILE A 227 8.40 10.87 1.75
N ALA A 228 7.94 11.87 0.99
CA ALA A 228 8.41 12.07 -0.38
C ALA A 228 9.92 12.36 -0.43
N ASN A 229 10.42 13.22 0.47
CA ASN A 229 11.83 13.58 0.52
C ASN A 229 12.72 12.39 0.90
N ILE A 230 12.40 11.69 2.00
CA ILE A 230 13.20 10.51 2.39
C ILE A 230 13.12 9.39 1.35
N LEU A 231 11.96 9.17 0.73
CA LEU A 231 11.85 8.17 -0.34
C LEU A 231 12.71 8.55 -1.55
N TYR A 232 12.63 9.81 -2.00
CA TYR A 232 13.44 10.28 -3.14
C TYR A 232 14.95 10.15 -2.87
N GLU A 233 15.42 10.56 -1.69
CA GLU A 233 16.82 10.38 -1.28
C GLU A 233 17.24 8.91 -1.33
N LYS A 234 16.39 8.00 -0.83
CA LYS A 234 16.68 6.56 -0.84
C LYS A 234 16.71 6.00 -2.25
N LEU A 235 15.75 6.35 -3.09
CA LEU A 235 15.73 5.94 -4.49
C LEU A 235 16.99 6.41 -5.24
N LEU A 236 17.42 7.65 -5.02
CA LEU A 236 18.63 8.20 -5.64
C LEU A 236 19.90 7.48 -5.16
N SER A 237 19.95 7.08 -3.89
CA SER A 237 21.11 6.38 -3.31
C SER A 237 21.31 4.94 -3.81
N LEU A 238 20.30 4.36 -4.46
CA LEU A 238 20.35 3.00 -5.01
C LEU A 238 20.88 3.06 -6.45
N PRO A 239 22.05 2.48 -6.78
CA PRO A 239 22.65 2.63 -8.11
C PRO A 239 21.74 2.25 -9.27
N GLU A 240 20.95 1.18 -9.11
CA GLU A 240 20.03 0.67 -10.14
C GLU A 240 18.83 1.58 -10.41
N VAL A 241 18.47 2.44 -9.46
CA VAL A 241 17.31 3.33 -9.53
C VAL A 241 17.75 4.77 -9.73
N GLY A 242 18.77 5.23 -8.99
CA GLY A 242 19.37 6.55 -9.13
C GLY A 242 19.84 6.83 -10.56
N GLY A 243 20.47 5.86 -11.21
CA GLY A 243 20.87 6.01 -12.62
C GLY A 243 19.69 6.23 -13.58
N ILE A 244 18.49 5.75 -13.26
CA ILE A 244 17.26 6.01 -14.03
C ILE A 244 16.71 7.40 -13.70
N LEU A 245 16.74 7.82 -12.42
CA LEU A 245 16.24 9.12 -11.97
C LEU A 245 17.11 10.30 -12.41
N GLU A 246 18.38 10.04 -12.69
CA GLU A 246 19.36 11.03 -13.14
C GLU A 246 19.36 11.26 -14.65
N GLN A 247 18.82 10.33 -15.44
CA GLN A 247 18.62 10.47 -16.89
C GLN A 247 17.46 11.45 -17.17
#